data_AF-A0A959DIG7-F1
#
_entry.id   AF-A0A959DIG7-F1
#
_cell.length_a   1.000
_cell.length_b   1.000
_cell.length_c   1.000
_cell.angle_alpha   90.00
_cell.angle_beta   90.00
_cell.angle_gamma   90.00
#
_symmetry.space_group_name_H-M   'P 1'
#
loop_
_entity.id
_entity.type
_entity.pdbx_description
1 polymer ?
#
loop_
_entity_poly.entity_id
_entity_poly.type
_entity_poly.pdbx_seq_one_letter_code
_entity_poly.pdbx_strand_id
1 'polypeptide(L)'
;MKLRSFLLILIAGVVACFMGFYNNFPLVFPDTGTYISSGFDNYVPIDRPIFYGWFLRHVSLAESLWLPVLGQSLLLALLLYYFFRHFVEARYRPALYLGFVFFCTLFTGLSVHVSTLIPDVFAPIMILSLGLLLLAPGLKVRDQILIGIILFFSMAVHYAHLFTAFLILAAMAVLYIVFRKQRLMQLRPLLLSWGIVLLSALLIPATNWMMGESFGLSKGGHVFMMQRLIQWGVIEEYLDNVCPEKGYRLCEYKDDIPRNFIWNQESPLYKTGGWMENKEEYQAIFGEVFSDWQYLRIILARSLETSLELFFSFDVGDTTAPELEGSSPFETIKWRFPEQWRRYLGSRQSFEKLDFSLLNYVQRVALLGGLFISILLLLSRRVPLPQKMLVGFFLVCLVANAMVFAALSGVFPRYQSRVMWLILLPLFALATRYSWFQRLWERWEVKEEHSS
;
A
#
# COMPACT_ATOMS: atom_id res chain seq x y z
N MET A 1 19.53 4.65 -20.12
CA MET A 1 19.96 3.74 -19.03
C MET A 1 20.99 2.79 -19.62
N LYS A 2 22.07 2.43 -18.91
CA LYS A 2 23.06 1.46 -19.44
C LYS A 2 22.44 0.06 -19.45
N LEU A 3 22.83 -0.81 -20.39
CA LEU A 3 22.31 -2.19 -20.52
C LEU A 3 22.44 -2.98 -19.21
N ARG A 4 23.59 -2.87 -18.52
CA ARG A 4 23.80 -3.52 -17.22
C ARG A 4 22.75 -3.12 -16.17
N SER A 5 22.37 -1.83 -16.11
CA SER A 5 21.34 -1.36 -15.17
C SER A 5 19.97 -1.94 -15.50
N PHE A 6 19.64 -2.04 -16.79
CA PHE A 6 18.39 -2.64 -17.25
C PHE A 6 18.31 -4.12 -16.84
N LEU A 7 19.38 -4.89 -17.06
CA LEU A 7 19.44 -6.31 -16.68
C LEU A 7 19.29 -6.50 -15.17
N LEU A 8 19.91 -5.65 -14.34
CA LEU A 8 19.77 -5.72 -12.89
C LEU A 8 18.31 -5.51 -12.44
N ILE A 9 17.64 -4.51 -13.02
CA ILE A 9 16.23 -4.23 -12.71
C ILE A 9 15.33 -5.38 -13.17
N LEU A 10 15.61 -5.95 -14.33
CA LEU A 10 14.86 -7.11 -14.85
C LEU A 10 15.01 -8.32 -13.91
N ILE A 11 16.24 -8.66 -13.51
CA ILE A 11 16.51 -9.75 -12.58
C ILE A 11 15.80 -9.51 -11.25
N ALA A 12 15.93 -8.32 -10.68
CA ALA A 12 15.25 -7.95 -9.44
C ALA A 12 13.72 -8.06 -9.56
N GLY A 13 13.15 -7.60 -10.67
CA GLY A 13 11.71 -7.69 -10.94
C GLY A 13 11.23 -9.13 -11.03
N VAL A 14 11.97 -10.01 -11.71
CA VAL A 14 11.63 -11.45 -11.78
C VAL A 14 11.76 -12.10 -10.40
N VAL A 15 12.85 -11.84 -9.67
CA VAL A 15 13.06 -12.38 -8.31
C VAL A 15 11.90 -11.97 -7.38
N ALA A 16 11.48 -10.71 -7.40
CA ALA A 16 10.37 -10.24 -6.56
C ALA A 16 9.02 -10.94 -6.84
N CYS A 17 8.85 -11.59 -8.00
CA CYS A 17 7.65 -12.37 -8.33
C CYS A 17 7.69 -13.81 -7.77
N PHE A 18 8.68 -14.15 -6.93
CA PHE A 18 8.89 -15.51 -6.40
C PHE A 18 7.62 -16.19 -5.88
N MET A 19 6.79 -15.52 -5.09
CA MET A 19 5.58 -16.11 -4.52
C MET A 19 4.53 -16.47 -5.58
N GLY A 20 4.43 -15.70 -6.68
CA GLY A 20 3.62 -16.09 -7.83
C GLY A 20 4.14 -17.37 -8.48
N PHE A 21 5.46 -17.47 -8.68
CA PHE A 21 6.07 -18.70 -9.22
C PHE A 21 5.89 -19.89 -8.29
N TYR A 22 6.08 -19.70 -6.98
CA TYR A 22 5.84 -20.72 -5.97
C TYR A 22 4.38 -21.21 -6.00
N ASN A 23 3.44 -20.28 -6.20
CA ASN A 23 2.01 -20.56 -6.33
C ASN A 23 1.64 -21.22 -7.67
N ASN A 24 2.52 -21.24 -8.68
CA ASN A 24 2.26 -21.61 -10.08
C ASN A 24 1.26 -20.70 -10.82
N PHE A 25 0.84 -19.60 -10.22
CA PHE A 25 -0.07 -18.60 -10.79
C PHE A 25 0.06 -17.28 -10.01
N PRO A 26 -0.20 -16.09 -10.60
CA PRO A 26 -0.38 -14.86 -9.82
C PRO A 26 -1.34 -15.09 -8.65
N LEU A 27 -1.03 -14.55 -7.49
CA LEU A 27 -1.93 -14.66 -6.34
C LEU A 27 -3.20 -13.84 -6.62
N VAL A 28 -4.34 -14.40 -6.26
CA VAL A 28 -5.63 -13.72 -6.36
C VAL A 28 -6.14 -13.36 -4.97
N PHE A 29 -7.03 -12.38 -4.94
CA PHE A 29 -7.74 -11.91 -3.76
C PHE A 29 -9.24 -11.80 -4.10
N PRO A 30 -10.17 -11.78 -3.14
CA PRO A 30 -11.61 -11.64 -3.43
C PRO A 30 -11.94 -10.48 -4.38
N ASP A 31 -11.17 -9.39 -4.30
CA ASP A 31 -11.34 -8.20 -5.15
C ASP A 31 -10.78 -8.32 -6.57
N THR A 32 -9.92 -9.31 -6.85
CA THR A 32 -9.20 -9.44 -8.13
C THR A 32 -10.18 -9.54 -9.29
N GLY A 33 -11.29 -10.26 -9.13
CA GLY A 33 -12.32 -10.36 -10.17
C GLY A 33 -12.91 -9.00 -10.53
N THR A 34 -13.25 -8.17 -9.54
CA THR A 34 -13.78 -6.81 -9.75
C THR A 34 -12.79 -5.89 -10.48
N TYR A 35 -11.49 -6.00 -10.18
CA TYR A 35 -10.47 -5.24 -10.91
C TYR A 35 -10.34 -5.71 -12.37
N ILE A 36 -10.41 -7.02 -12.62
CA ILE A 36 -10.39 -7.53 -14.00
C ILE A 36 -11.65 -7.06 -14.74
N SER A 37 -12.85 -7.29 -14.18
CA SER A 37 -14.11 -6.93 -14.85
C SER A 37 -14.18 -5.42 -15.13
N SER A 38 -13.91 -4.55 -14.14
CA SER A 38 -13.93 -3.09 -14.34
C SER A 38 -13.01 -2.61 -15.45
N GLY A 39 -11.82 -3.21 -15.58
CA GLY A 39 -10.88 -2.88 -16.65
C GLY A 39 -11.37 -3.29 -18.04
N PHE A 40 -12.00 -4.46 -18.15
CA PHE A 40 -12.47 -5.02 -19.43
C PHE A 40 -13.84 -4.50 -19.87
N ASP A 41 -14.75 -4.29 -18.93
CA ASP A 41 -16.10 -3.75 -19.14
C ASP A 41 -16.14 -2.22 -19.07
N ASN A 42 -15.03 -1.61 -18.66
CA ASN A 42 -14.83 -0.16 -18.63
C ASN A 42 -15.89 0.58 -17.80
N TYR A 43 -16.06 0.17 -16.55
CA TYR A 43 -16.93 0.83 -15.58
C TYR A 43 -16.17 1.20 -14.30
N VAL A 44 -16.65 2.20 -13.57
CA VAL A 44 -16.08 2.60 -12.28
C VAL A 44 -16.79 1.84 -11.16
N PRO A 45 -16.11 0.94 -10.43
CA PRO A 45 -16.73 0.26 -9.29
C PRO A 45 -17.15 1.24 -8.19
N ILE A 46 -18.11 0.83 -7.36
CA ILE A 46 -18.68 1.69 -6.31
C ILE A 46 -17.67 2.07 -5.22
N ASP A 47 -16.72 1.18 -4.95
CA ASP A 47 -15.84 1.18 -3.78
C ASP A 47 -14.36 1.46 -4.10
N ARG A 48 -13.97 1.52 -5.38
CA ARG A 48 -12.55 1.64 -5.80
C ARG A 48 -12.38 2.34 -7.16
N PRO A 49 -11.19 2.95 -7.42
CA PRO A 49 -10.92 3.59 -8.70
C PRO A 49 -10.74 2.58 -9.84
N ILE A 50 -11.07 2.99 -11.07
CA ILE A 50 -10.90 2.18 -12.29
C ILE A 50 -9.43 1.97 -12.70
N PHE A 51 -8.50 2.80 -12.23
CA PHE A 51 -7.11 2.84 -12.74
C PHE A 51 -6.36 1.51 -12.63
N TYR A 52 -6.56 0.73 -11.57
CA TYR A 52 -5.96 -0.61 -11.48
C TYR A 52 -6.64 -1.61 -12.42
N GLY A 53 -7.95 -1.47 -12.68
CA GLY A 53 -8.62 -2.25 -13.70
C GLY A 53 -8.06 -1.96 -15.10
N TRP A 54 -7.85 -0.69 -15.44
CA TRP A 54 -7.15 -0.33 -16.69
C TRP A 54 -5.72 -0.85 -16.74
N PHE A 55 -5.00 -0.85 -15.63
CA PHE A 55 -3.68 -1.48 -15.54
C PHE A 55 -3.74 -2.96 -15.93
N LEU A 56 -4.65 -3.73 -15.31
CA LEU A 56 -4.83 -5.14 -15.63
C LEU A 56 -5.25 -5.34 -17.09
N ARG A 57 -6.22 -4.57 -17.58
CA ARG A 57 -6.73 -4.68 -18.96
C ARG A 57 -5.64 -4.46 -20.02
N HIS A 58 -4.82 -3.43 -19.85
CA HIS A 58 -3.87 -3.02 -20.89
C HIS A 58 -2.53 -3.71 -20.74
N VAL A 59 -2.03 -3.92 -19.51
CA VAL A 59 -0.72 -4.56 -19.30
C VAL A 59 -0.79 -6.07 -19.49
N SER A 60 -1.95 -6.71 -19.25
CA SER A 60 -2.14 -8.12 -19.59
C SER A 60 -2.15 -8.42 -21.08
N LEU A 61 -2.31 -7.39 -21.92
CA LEU A 61 -2.58 -7.52 -23.35
C LEU A 61 -3.82 -8.38 -23.67
N ALA A 62 -4.70 -8.62 -22.68
CA ALA A 62 -5.74 -9.64 -22.72
C ALA A 62 -5.24 -11.09 -22.91
N GLU A 63 -3.94 -11.33 -22.76
CA GLU A 63 -3.29 -12.62 -22.97
C GLU A 63 -2.88 -13.28 -21.65
N SER A 64 -2.20 -12.52 -20.77
CA SER A 64 -1.53 -13.10 -19.59
C SER A 64 -1.59 -12.23 -18.35
N LEU A 65 -2.07 -12.79 -17.24
CA LEU A 65 -2.10 -12.14 -15.93
C LEU A 65 -0.71 -12.08 -15.27
N TRP A 66 0.29 -12.74 -15.84
CA TRP A 66 1.68 -12.58 -15.44
C TRP A 66 2.27 -11.23 -15.88
N LEU A 67 1.79 -10.64 -16.97
CA LEU A 67 2.34 -9.38 -17.47
C LEU A 67 2.07 -8.21 -16.51
N PRO A 68 0.87 -8.03 -15.93
CA PRO A 68 0.64 -7.04 -14.88
C PRO A 68 1.52 -7.26 -13.64
N VAL A 69 1.69 -8.50 -13.19
CA VAL A 69 2.58 -8.85 -12.05
C VAL A 69 4.02 -8.45 -12.35
N LEU A 70 4.54 -8.80 -13.53
CA LEU A 70 5.87 -8.39 -13.96
C LEU A 70 5.97 -6.86 -14.09
N GLY A 71 4.94 -6.20 -14.63
CA GLY A 71 4.89 -4.75 -14.78
C GLY A 71 4.98 -4.02 -13.44
N GLN A 72 4.15 -4.39 -12.47
CA GLN A 72 4.18 -3.77 -11.13
C GLN A 72 5.47 -4.11 -10.36
N SER A 73 6.01 -5.31 -10.55
CA SER A 73 7.31 -5.71 -10.01
C SER A 73 8.47 -4.88 -10.58
N LEU A 74 8.49 -4.66 -11.89
CA LEU A 74 9.53 -3.87 -12.56
C LEU A 74 9.49 -2.39 -12.12
N LEU A 75 8.31 -1.82 -11.87
CA LEU A 75 8.18 -0.48 -11.30
C LEU A 75 8.79 -0.40 -9.90
N LEU A 76 8.49 -1.36 -9.03
CA LEU A 76 9.09 -1.44 -7.70
C LEU A 76 10.61 -1.62 -7.77
N ALA A 77 11.09 -2.55 -8.60
CA ALA A 77 12.49 -2.83 -8.81
C ALA A 77 13.25 -1.59 -9.33
N LEU A 78 12.64 -0.82 -10.25
CA LEU A 78 13.20 0.42 -10.78
C LEU A 78 13.37 1.48 -9.69
N LEU A 79 12.37 1.70 -8.84
CA LEU A 79 12.46 2.69 -7.76
C LEU A 79 13.47 2.28 -6.69
N LEU A 80 13.54 0.99 -6.34
CA LEU A 80 14.59 0.46 -5.47
C LEU A 80 15.97 0.67 -6.09
N TYR A 81 16.13 0.46 -7.41
CA TYR A 81 17.39 0.72 -8.10
C TYR A 81 17.80 2.20 -8.01
N TYR A 82 16.84 3.13 -8.22
CA TYR A 82 17.09 4.56 -8.02
C TYR A 82 17.45 4.87 -6.56
N PHE A 83 16.77 4.25 -5.60
CA PHE A 83 17.09 4.43 -4.17
C PHE A 83 18.54 4.04 -3.88
N PHE A 84 18.95 2.83 -4.25
CA PHE A 84 20.33 2.37 -4.07
C PHE A 84 21.33 3.28 -4.78
N ARG A 85 21.00 3.77 -5.97
CA ARG A 85 21.86 4.69 -6.72
C ARG A 85 22.10 6.01 -6.00
N HIS A 86 21.09 6.56 -5.31
CA HIS A 86 21.16 7.88 -4.69
C HIS A 86 21.56 7.87 -3.21
N PHE A 87 21.27 6.80 -2.46
CA PHE A 87 21.49 6.76 -1.02
C PHE A 87 22.62 5.80 -0.58
N VAL A 88 23.04 4.88 -1.46
CA VAL A 88 24.09 3.88 -1.16
C VAL A 88 25.40 4.21 -1.88
N GLU A 89 26.41 4.58 -1.09
CA GLU A 89 27.76 4.87 -1.55
C GLU A 89 28.67 3.66 -1.31
N ALA A 90 28.59 2.66 -2.20
CA ALA A 90 29.43 1.46 -2.15
C ALA A 90 29.84 1.01 -3.55
N ARG A 91 31.07 0.48 -3.71
CA ARG A 91 31.58 -0.06 -4.99
C ARG A 91 30.71 -1.21 -5.50
N TYR A 92 30.27 -2.08 -4.60
CA TYR A 92 29.44 -3.26 -4.85
C TYR A 92 27.92 -2.97 -4.73
N ARG A 93 27.50 -1.71 -4.92
CA ARG A 93 26.09 -1.28 -4.91
C ARG A 93 25.15 -2.18 -5.75
N PRO A 94 25.50 -2.63 -6.97
CA PRO A 94 24.64 -3.55 -7.72
C PRO A 94 24.34 -4.86 -6.99
N ALA A 95 25.34 -5.43 -6.30
CA ALA A 95 25.18 -6.66 -5.52
C ALA A 95 24.32 -6.41 -4.29
N LEU A 96 24.49 -5.27 -3.60
CA LEU A 96 23.65 -4.88 -2.46
C LEU A 96 22.18 -4.67 -2.86
N TYR A 97 21.94 -4.06 -4.00
CA TYR A 97 20.60 -3.88 -4.54
C TYR A 97 19.92 -5.23 -4.77
N LEU A 98 20.59 -6.16 -5.48
CA LEU A 98 20.06 -7.51 -5.70
C LEU A 98 19.90 -8.28 -4.39
N GLY A 99 20.89 -8.21 -3.50
CA GLY A 99 20.86 -8.86 -2.19
C GLY A 99 19.72 -8.37 -1.31
N PHE A 100 19.43 -7.06 -1.33
CA PHE A 100 18.28 -6.49 -0.63
C PHE A 100 16.95 -6.99 -1.22
N VAL A 101 16.79 -6.95 -2.54
CA VAL A 101 15.58 -7.45 -3.20
C VAL A 101 15.38 -8.93 -2.89
N PHE A 102 16.43 -9.74 -2.98
CA PHE A 102 16.41 -11.16 -2.63
C PHE A 102 16.02 -11.39 -1.16
N PHE A 103 16.63 -10.63 -0.24
CA PHE A 103 16.30 -10.69 1.19
C PHE A 103 14.82 -10.38 1.44
N CYS A 104 14.31 -9.26 0.93
CA CYS A 104 12.90 -8.90 1.11
C CYS A 104 11.96 -9.89 0.41
N THR A 105 12.35 -10.46 -0.72
CA THR A 105 11.56 -11.46 -1.44
C THR A 105 11.35 -12.73 -0.60
N LEU A 106 12.38 -13.19 0.13
CA LEU A 106 12.34 -14.44 0.88
C LEU A 106 11.87 -14.29 2.33
N PHE A 107 12.14 -13.14 2.96
CA PHE A 107 11.99 -12.96 4.40
C PHE A 107 10.94 -11.91 4.78
N THR A 108 10.25 -11.31 3.81
CA THR A 108 9.13 -10.39 4.06
C THR A 108 8.00 -10.61 3.07
N GLY A 109 6.87 -9.95 3.28
CA GLY A 109 5.69 -9.99 2.43
C GLY A 109 5.86 -9.34 1.06
N LEU A 110 7.04 -8.79 0.73
CA LEU A 110 7.27 -8.09 -0.54
C LEU A 110 6.81 -8.93 -1.73
N SER A 111 7.23 -10.20 -1.77
CA SER A 111 6.91 -11.06 -2.91
C SER A 111 5.43 -11.45 -2.97
N VAL A 112 4.77 -11.60 -1.83
CA VAL A 112 3.31 -11.84 -1.75
C VAL A 112 2.57 -10.66 -2.39
N HIS A 113 2.85 -9.43 -1.96
CA HIS A 113 2.16 -8.24 -2.48
C HIS A 113 2.49 -7.95 -3.94
N VAL A 114 3.75 -8.13 -4.37
CA VAL A 114 4.14 -8.00 -5.78
C VAL A 114 3.43 -9.03 -6.65
N SER A 115 3.19 -10.23 -6.14
CA SER A 115 2.58 -11.33 -6.90
C SER A 115 1.05 -11.33 -6.86
N THR A 116 0.42 -10.46 -6.08
CA THR A 116 -1.04 -10.40 -5.94
C THR A 116 -1.66 -9.41 -6.93
N LEU A 117 -2.74 -9.81 -7.59
CA LEU A 117 -3.48 -9.02 -8.58
C LEU A 117 -4.46 -8.02 -7.93
N ILE A 118 -3.92 -7.16 -7.06
CA ILE A 118 -4.58 -6.00 -6.42
C ILE A 118 -3.57 -4.84 -6.31
N PRO A 119 -4.00 -3.57 -6.12
CA PRO A 119 -3.10 -2.41 -6.16
C PRO A 119 -2.17 -2.25 -4.95
N ASP A 120 -2.05 -3.24 -4.06
CA ASP A 120 -1.33 -3.11 -2.79
C ASP A 120 0.16 -2.77 -2.94
N VAL A 121 0.83 -3.33 -3.97
CA VAL A 121 2.24 -3.03 -4.26
C VAL A 121 2.47 -1.55 -4.64
N PHE A 122 1.42 -0.83 -5.05
CA PHE A 122 1.56 0.59 -5.35
C PHE A 122 1.71 1.48 -4.11
N ALA A 123 1.42 0.97 -2.91
CA ALA A 123 1.69 1.69 -1.66
C ALA A 123 3.19 1.89 -1.39
N PRO A 124 4.06 0.85 -1.40
CA PRO A 124 5.50 1.07 -1.29
C PRO A 124 6.07 1.81 -2.51
N ILE A 125 5.52 1.64 -3.72
CA ILE A 125 5.93 2.42 -4.91
C ILE A 125 5.67 3.91 -4.71
N MET A 126 4.51 4.30 -4.18
CA MET A 126 4.20 5.68 -3.80
C MET A 126 5.19 6.23 -2.77
N ILE A 127 5.46 5.49 -1.68
CA ILE A 127 6.39 5.92 -0.62
C ILE A 127 7.81 6.10 -1.16
N LEU A 128 8.30 5.14 -1.96
CA LEU A 128 9.62 5.24 -2.59
C LEU A 128 9.70 6.42 -3.56
N SER A 129 8.63 6.68 -4.32
CA SER A 129 8.58 7.81 -5.24
C SER A 129 8.65 9.15 -4.50
N LEU A 130 7.89 9.31 -3.41
CA LEU A 130 7.96 10.48 -2.53
C LEU A 130 9.36 10.63 -1.91
N GLY A 131 9.93 9.54 -1.38
CA GLY A 131 11.26 9.57 -0.77
C GLY A 131 12.35 9.99 -1.76
N LEU A 132 12.29 9.47 -2.99
CA LEU A 132 13.21 9.87 -4.07
C LEU A 132 13.04 11.34 -4.41
N LEU A 133 11.81 11.81 -4.69
CA LEU A 133 11.58 13.21 -5.06
C LEU A 133 12.01 14.18 -3.96
N LEU A 134 11.72 13.86 -2.69
CA LEU A 134 11.97 14.76 -1.57
C LEU A 134 13.44 14.77 -1.10
N LEU A 135 14.10 13.61 -1.11
CA LEU A 135 15.37 13.42 -0.41
C LEU A 135 16.54 13.07 -1.33
N ALA A 136 16.32 12.58 -2.56
CA ALA A 136 17.42 12.14 -3.41
C ALA A 136 18.20 13.35 -3.96
N PRO A 137 19.53 13.41 -3.75
CA PRO A 137 20.33 14.51 -4.25
C PRO A 137 20.51 14.40 -5.77
N GLY A 138 20.37 15.54 -6.47
CA GLY A 138 20.76 15.67 -7.87
C GLY A 138 19.94 14.83 -8.86
N LEU A 139 18.66 14.53 -8.57
CA LEU A 139 17.78 13.88 -9.53
C LEU A 139 17.66 14.69 -10.83
N LYS A 140 17.86 14.01 -11.97
CA LYS A 140 17.69 14.63 -13.30
C LYS A 140 16.21 14.91 -13.56
N VAL A 141 15.90 15.95 -14.34
CA VAL A 141 14.51 16.31 -14.70
C VAL A 141 13.75 15.14 -15.32
N ARG A 142 14.39 14.36 -16.20
CA ARG A 142 13.80 13.13 -16.77
C ARG A 142 13.39 12.13 -15.69
N ASP A 143 14.25 11.90 -14.71
CA ASP A 143 13.99 10.95 -13.62
C ASP A 143 12.89 11.51 -12.69
N GLN A 144 12.86 12.83 -12.45
CA GLN A 144 11.78 13.49 -11.71
C GLN A 144 10.42 13.34 -12.40
N ILE A 145 10.34 13.54 -13.71
CA ILE A 145 9.10 13.38 -14.48
C ILE A 145 8.63 11.92 -14.43
N LEU A 146 9.54 10.97 -14.66
CA LEU A 146 9.22 9.53 -14.60
C LEU A 146 8.70 9.13 -13.22
N ILE A 147 9.40 9.51 -12.14
CA ILE A 147 8.99 9.21 -10.77
C ILE A 147 7.68 9.94 -10.43
N GLY A 148 7.46 11.16 -10.94
CA GLY A 148 6.21 11.90 -10.76
C GLY A 148 5.01 11.21 -11.42
N ILE A 149 5.18 10.65 -12.62
CA ILE A 149 4.13 9.84 -13.30
C ILE A 149 3.85 8.57 -12.51
N ILE A 150 4.88 7.88 -12.03
CA ILE A 150 4.73 6.68 -11.19
C ILE A 150 4.01 7.02 -9.88
N LEU A 151 4.34 8.16 -9.25
CA LEU A 151 3.70 8.64 -8.04
C LEU A 151 2.20 8.92 -8.27
N PHE A 152 1.88 9.68 -9.32
CA PHE A 152 0.50 9.94 -9.73
C PHE A 152 -0.28 8.64 -9.89
N PHE A 153 0.25 7.71 -10.69
CA PHE A 153 -0.41 6.45 -10.96
C PHE A 153 -0.60 5.61 -9.69
N SER A 154 0.40 5.59 -8.81
CA SER A 154 0.32 4.88 -7.54
C SER A 154 -0.78 5.42 -6.62
N MET A 155 -1.10 6.72 -6.70
CA MET A 155 -2.24 7.30 -5.97
C MET A 155 -3.57 7.06 -6.68
N ALA A 156 -3.57 7.04 -8.02
CA ALA A 156 -4.77 6.84 -8.82
C ALA A 156 -5.38 5.43 -8.67
N VAL A 157 -4.57 4.41 -8.39
CA VAL A 157 -5.04 3.02 -8.26
C VAL A 157 -5.78 2.69 -6.96
N HIS A 158 -5.67 3.52 -5.91
CA HIS A 158 -6.34 3.28 -4.63
C HIS A 158 -6.56 4.57 -3.83
N TYR A 159 -7.80 4.91 -3.43
CA TYR A 159 -8.13 6.20 -2.80
C TYR A 159 -7.32 6.50 -1.53
N ALA A 160 -7.11 5.52 -0.67
CA ALA A 160 -6.31 5.70 0.56
C ALA A 160 -4.85 6.12 0.31
N HIS A 161 -4.29 5.86 -0.88
CA HIS A 161 -2.93 6.31 -1.21
C HIS A 161 -2.87 7.85 -1.31
N LEU A 162 -3.92 8.50 -1.81
CA LEU A 162 -4.00 9.96 -1.84
C LEU A 162 -3.92 10.58 -0.44
N PHE A 163 -4.71 10.05 0.50
CA PHE A 163 -4.70 10.51 1.90
C PHE A 163 -3.39 10.20 2.60
N THR A 164 -2.78 9.04 2.31
CA THR A 164 -1.47 8.65 2.85
C THR A 164 -0.37 9.61 2.35
N ALA A 165 -0.34 9.90 1.05
CA ALA A 165 0.60 10.87 0.48
C ALA A 165 0.40 12.28 1.05
N PHE A 166 -0.85 12.72 1.21
CA PHE A 166 -1.17 14.00 1.85
C PHE A 166 -0.57 14.08 3.27
N LEU A 167 -0.81 13.06 4.11
CA LEU A 167 -0.32 13.05 5.49
C LEU A 167 1.20 13.00 5.57
N ILE A 168 1.85 12.22 4.69
CA ILE A 168 3.31 12.20 4.55
C ILE A 168 3.81 13.60 4.19
N LEU A 169 3.27 14.24 3.16
CA LEU A 169 3.72 15.56 2.72
C LEU A 169 3.47 16.66 3.76
N ALA A 170 2.37 16.58 4.52
CA ALA A 170 2.10 17.48 5.64
C ALA A 170 3.17 17.35 6.72
N ALA A 171 3.50 16.12 7.14
CA ALA A 171 4.58 15.87 8.09
C ALA A 171 5.94 16.36 7.55
N MET A 172 6.22 16.12 6.27
CA MET A 172 7.46 16.58 5.62
C MET A 172 7.52 18.11 5.49
N ALA A 173 6.40 18.81 5.35
CA ALA A 173 6.35 20.27 5.36
C ALA A 173 6.67 20.83 6.75
N VAL A 174 6.16 20.21 7.82
CA VAL A 174 6.53 20.55 9.21
C VAL A 174 8.04 20.33 9.41
N LEU A 175 8.58 19.17 9.00
CA LEU A 175 10.02 18.90 9.10
C LEU A 175 10.86 19.89 8.28
N TYR A 176 10.41 20.27 7.09
CA TYR A 176 11.07 21.31 6.30
C TYR A 176 11.15 22.64 7.05
N ILE A 177 10.05 23.08 7.70
CA ILE A 177 10.03 24.33 8.49
C ILE A 177 11.00 24.24 9.68
N VAL A 178 10.96 23.13 10.41
CA VAL A 178 11.81 22.89 11.60
C VAL A 178 13.30 22.84 11.22
N PHE A 179 13.65 22.17 10.11
CA PHE A 179 15.03 21.96 9.67
C PHE A 179 15.47 22.87 8.52
N ARG A 180 14.77 23.98 8.27
CA ARG A 180 15.06 24.88 7.13
C ARG A 180 16.48 25.45 7.12
N LYS A 181 17.06 25.68 8.30
CA LYS A 181 18.41 26.26 8.45
C LYS A 181 19.50 25.27 8.01
N GLN A 182 19.23 23.98 8.14
CA GLN A 182 20.16 22.89 7.83
C GLN A 182 20.15 22.52 6.34
N ARG A 183 19.23 23.08 5.54
CA ARG A 183 19.11 22.88 4.07
C ARG A 183 19.10 21.41 3.64
N LEU A 184 18.52 20.54 4.47
CA LEU A 184 18.46 19.09 4.24
C LEU A 184 17.43 18.70 3.19
N MET A 185 16.44 19.57 2.99
CA MET A 185 15.38 19.43 1.99
C MET A 185 15.25 20.72 1.20
N GLN A 186 14.85 20.59 -0.06
CA GLN A 186 14.58 21.72 -0.92
C GLN A 186 13.07 21.97 -0.99
N LEU A 187 12.67 23.24 -1.00
CA LEU A 187 11.26 23.62 -1.10
C LEU A 187 10.64 23.20 -2.44
N ARG A 188 11.40 23.30 -3.54
CA ARG A 188 10.88 23.02 -4.88
C ARG A 188 10.38 21.57 -5.03
N PRO A 189 11.13 20.50 -4.69
CA PRO A 189 10.61 19.13 -4.75
C PRO A 189 9.40 18.89 -3.84
N LEU A 190 9.35 19.54 -2.67
CA LEU A 190 8.19 19.49 -1.78
C LEU A 190 6.95 20.08 -2.46
N LEU A 191 7.07 21.27 -3.05
CA LEU A 191 5.97 21.91 -3.78
C LEU A 191 5.55 21.12 -5.03
N LEU A 192 6.50 20.53 -5.77
CA LEU A 192 6.19 19.66 -6.90
C LEU A 192 5.43 18.41 -6.47
N SER A 193 5.82 17.79 -5.36
CA SER A 193 5.13 16.61 -4.81
C SER A 193 3.71 16.95 -4.36
N TRP A 194 3.52 18.12 -3.72
CA TRP A 194 2.19 18.66 -3.42
C TRP A 194 1.35 18.90 -4.68
N GLY A 195 1.96 19.46 -5.73
CA GLY A 195 1.31 19.64 -7.02
C GLY A 195 0.80 18.34 -7.63
N ILE A 196 1.57 17.25 -7.52
CA ILE A 196 1.16 15.91 -8.01
C ILE A 196 0.00 15.35 -7.17
N VAL A 197 0.02 15.53 -5.84
CA VAL A 197 -1.08 15.11 -4.96
C VAL A 197 -2.36 15.87 -5.30
N LEU A 198 -2.30 17.20 -5.43
CA LEU A 198 -3.44 18.04 -5.78
C LEU A 198 -3.98 17.71 -7.19
N LEU A 199 -3.09 17.48 -8.14
CA LEU A 199 -3.46 17.03 -9.47
C LEU A 199 -4.18 15.67 -9.43
N SER A 200 -3.72 14.74 -8.59
CA SER A 200 -4.37 13.44 -8.41
C SER A 200 -5.75 13.56 -7.75
N ALA A 201 -5.86 14.43 -6.74
CA ALA A 201 -7.13 14.75 -6.08
C ALA A 201 -8.17 15.34 -7.03
N LEU A 202 -7.73 15.98 -8.12
CA LEU A 202 -8.59 16.51 -9.18
C LEU A 202 -8.87 15.47 -10.28
N LEU A 203 -7.84 14.79 -10.78
CA LEU A 203 -7.96 13.90 -11.94
C LEU A 203 -8.74 12.62 -11.65
N ILE A 204 -8.71 12.12 -10.41
CA ILE A 204 -9.48 10.92 -10.04
C ILE A 204 -10.99 11.21 -10.13
N PRO A 205 -11.55 12.23 -9.44
CA PRO A 205 -12.96 12.62 -9.63
C PRO A 205 -13.31 13.03 -11.07
N ALA A 206 -12.40 13.72 -11.76
CA ALA A 206 -12.62 14.10 -13.16
C ALA A 206 -12.75 12.86 -14.06
N THR A 207 -11.95 11.82 -13.82
CA THR A 207 -12.06 10.55 -14.54
C THR A 207 -13.39 9.87 -14.26
N ASN A 208 -13.83 9.83 -13.00
CA ASN A 208 -15.15 9.30 -12.65
C ASN A 208 -16.26 10.05 -13.40
N TRP A 209 -16.19 11.38 -13.43
CA TRP A 209 -17.16 12.22 -14.15
C TRP A 209 -17.17 11.99 -15.65
N MET A 210 -15.99 11.88 -16.28
CA MET A 210 -15.86 11.56 -17.70
C MET A 210 -16.41 10.16 -18.05
N MET A 211 -16.42 9.25 -17.07
CA MET A 211 -16.95 7.89 -17.21
C MET A 211 -18.46 7.80 -16.93
N GLY A 212 -19.14 8.95 -16.81
CA GLY A 212 -20.59 9.01 -16.59
C GLY A 212 -21.02 8.97 -15.13
N GLU A 213 -20.08 9.10 -14.19
CA GLU A 213 -20.35 9.04 -12.76
C GLU A 213 -20.40 10.43 -12.09
N SER A 214 -20.78 10.47 -10.82
CA SER A 214 -20.71 11.72 -10.06
C SER A 214 -19.26 12.18 -9.87
N PHE A 215 -19.02 13.49 -9.93
CA PHE A 215 -17.74 14.09 -9.56
C PHE A 215 -17.48 13.90 -8.06
N GLY A 216 -16.68 12.90 -7.72
CA GLY A 216 -16.31 12.56 -6.35
C GLY A 216 -15.26 11.47 -6.34
N LEU A 217 -14.58 11.27 -5.20
CA LEU A 217 -13.56 10.23 -5.08
C LEU A 217 -14.20 8.85 -5.17
N SER A 218 -15.16 8.54 -4.29
CA SER A 218 -15.84 7.25 -4.22
C SER A 218 -17.35 7.45 -4.12
N LYS A 219 -18.11 6.55 -4.74
CA LYS A 219 -19.58 6.50 -4.59
C LYS A 219 -20.00 5.87 -3.27
N GLY A 220 -19.24 4.89 -2.77
CA GLY A 220 -19.52 4.12 -1.56
C GLY A 220 -18.83 4.63 -0.29
N GLY A 221 -18.16 5.78 -0.32
CA GLY A 221 -17.38 6.27 0.82
C GLY A 221 -18.19 6.45 2.12
N HIS A 222 -19.47 6.80 2.01
CA HIS A 222 -20.36 6.91 3.18
C HIS A 222 -20.66 5.54 3.81
N VAL A 223 -20.76 4.47 3.03
CA VAL A 223 -20.97 3.11 3.55
C VAL A 223 -19.75 2.63 4.35
N PHE A 224 -18.55 2.89 3.84
CA PHE A 224 -17.31 2.59 4.58
C PHE A 224 -17.18 3.45 5.85
N MET A 225 -17.55 4.74 5.80
CA MET A 225 -17.54 5.57 7.01
C MET A 225 -18.54 5.05 8.06
N MET A 226 -19.75 4.65 7.64
CA MET A 226 -20.75 4.06 8.52
C MET A 226 -20.22 2.77 9.18
N GLN A 227 -19.65 1.85 8.38
CA GLN A 227 -18.96 0.65 8.88
C GLN A 227 -17.94 0.97 9.96
N ARG A 228 -17.12 2.02 9.78
CA ARG A 228 -16.09 2.40 10.74
C ARG A 228 -16.69 2.94 12.04
N LEU A 229 -17.70 3.78 11.96
CA LEU A 229 -18.39 4.30 13.14
C LEU A 229 -19.09 3.19 13.94
N ILE A 230 -19.69 2.21 13.26
CA ILE A 230 -20.25 0.99 13.87
C ILE A 230 -19.14 0.20 14.58
N GLN A 231 -18.00 -0.04 13.92
CA GLN A 231 -16.89 -0.78 14.53
C GLN A 231 -16.29 -0.06 15.74
N TRP A 232 -16.37 1.27 15.80
CA TRP A 232 -15.93 2.06 16.94
C TRP A 232 -16.95 2.18 18.08
N GLY A 233 -18.17 1.65 17.92
CA GLY A 233 -19.21 1.73 18.94
C GLY A 233 -20.01 3.04 18.92
N VAL A 234 -19.75 3.92 17.94
CA VAL A 234 -20.28 5.29 17.90
C VAL A 234 -21.74 5.30 17.46
N ILE A 235 -22.09 4.42 16.51
CA ILE A 235 -23.45 4.37 15.95
C ILE A 235 -24.43 3.78 16.95
N GLU A 236 -24.04 2.74 17.70
CA GLU A 236 -24.89 2.20 18.76
C GLU A 236 -25.24 3.28 19.79
N GLU A 237 -24.23 4.01 20.30
CA GLU A 237 -24.43 5.09 21.28
C GLU A 237 -25.25 6.26 20.71
N TYR A 238 -25.03 6.63 19.45
CA TYR A 238 -25.76 7.71 18.79
C TYR A 238 -27.24 7.37 18.57
N LEU A 239 -27.53 6.16 18.07
CA LEU A 239 -28.91 5.74 17.78
C LEU A 239 -29.74 5.59 19.06
N ASP A 240 -29.14 5.16 20.17
CA ASP A 240 -29.84 5.07 21.45
C ASP A 240 -30.39 6.41 21.94
N ASN A 241 -29.68 7.50 21.66
CA ASN A 241 -30.09 8.86 22.05
C ASN A 241 -31.11 9.48 21.08
N VAL A 242 -31.03 9.13 19.79
CA VAL A 242 -31.68 9.91 18.72
C VAL A 242 -32.90 9.21 18.14
N CYS A 243 -32.96 7.88 18.14
CA CYS A 243 -34.10 7.12 17.60
C CYS A 243 -35.47 7.39 18.26
N PRO A 244 -35.58 7.80 19.54
CA PRO A 244 -36.87 8.20 20.11
C PRO A 244 -37.47 9.45 19.44
N GLU A 245 -36.64 10.31 18.83
CA GLU A 245 -37.05 11.59 18.25
C GLU A 245 -36.92 11.64 16.72
N LYS A 246 -35.94 10.93 16.13
CA LYS A 246 -35.70 10.88 14.69
C LYS A 246 -36.22 9.57 14.09
N GLY A 247 -36.93 9.68 12.97
CA GLY A 247 -37.40 8.55 12.17
C GLY A 247 -36.39 8.06 11.13
N TYR A 248 -35.13 7.83 11.51
CA TYR A 248 -34.17 7.20 10.59
C TYR A 248 -34.56 5.75 10.31
N ARG A 249 -34.37 5.27 9.07
CA ARG A 249 -34.66 3.87 8.74
C ARG A 249 -33.77 2.92 9.53
N LEU A 250 -32.54 3.34 9.85
CA LEU A 250 -31.62 2.56 10.68
C LEU A 250 -32.15 2.28 12.11
N CYS A 251 -33.06 3.12 12.63
CA CYS A 251 -33.62 2.95 13.97
C CYS A 251 -34.46 1.68 14.14
N GLU A 252 -35.08 1.17 13.06
CA GLU A 252 -35.81 -0.10 13.08
C GLU A 252 -34.90 -1.30 13.39
N TYR A 253 -33.60 -1.15 13.18
CA TYR A 253 -32.61 -2.22 13.28
C TYR A 253 -31.52 -1.94 14.32
N LYS A 254 -31.70 -0.94 15.21
CA LYS A 254 -30.63 -0.47 16.10
C LYS A 254 -29.99 -1.58 16.96
N ASP A 255 -30.78 -2.58 17.35
CA ASP A 255 -30.35 -3.69 18.20
C ASP A 255 -29.76 -4.89 17.39
N ASP A 256 -29.81 -4.82 16.06
CA ASP A 256 -29.39 -5.88 15.13
C ASP A 256 -28.41 -5.33 14.05
N ILE A 257 -27.51 -4.44 14.46
CA ILE A 257 -26.43 -3.93 13.59
C ILE A 257 -25.19 -4.83 13.74
N PRO A 258 -24.85 -5.67 12.74
CA PRO A 258 -23.70 -6.55 12.85
C PRO A 258 -22.38 -5.78 12.68
N ARG A 259 -21.30 -6.24 13.33
CA ARG A 259 -19.96 -5.65 13.20
C ARG A 259 -19.39 -5.71 11.77
N ASN A 260 -19.79 -6.70 10.97
CA ASN A 260 -19.42 -6.85 9.56
C ASN A 260 -20.49 -6.25 8.62
N PHE A 261 -21.04 -5.09 9.00
CA PHE A 261 -22.17 -4.42 8.36
C PHE A 261 -22.14 -4.41 6.83
N ILE A 262 -21.03 -4.06 6.19
CA ILE A 262 -20.98 -3.97 4.71
C ILE A 262 -20.88 -5.30 3.98
N TRP A 263 -20.48 -6.37 4.67
CA TRP A 263 -20.28 -7.70 4.06
C TRP A 263 -21.36 -8.69 4.45
N ASN A 264 -22.19 -8.36 5.45
CA ASN A 264 -23.34 -9.15 5.84
C ASN A 264 -24.56 -8.74 4.99
N GLN A 265 -25.06 -9.68 4.18
CA GLN A 265 -26.24 -9.47 3.32
C GLN A 265 -27.54 -9.28 4.11
N GLU A 266 -27.58 -9.70 5.37
CA GLU A 266 -28.71 -9.50 6.28
C GLU A 266 -28.58 -8.20 7.10
N SER A 267 -27.52 -7.42 6.88
CA SER A 267 -27.35 -6.15 7.57
C SER A 267 -28.42 -5.13 7.19
N PRO A 268 -28.66 -4.13 8.06
CA PRO A 268 -29.60 -3.05 7.76
C PRO A 268 -29.26 -2.31 6.46
N LEU A 269 -27.98 -2.23 6.06
CA LEU A 269 -27.57 -1.64 4.78
C LEU A 269 -28.40 -2.16 3.61
N TYR A 270 -28.56 -3.48 3.50
CA TYR A 270 -29.28 -4.10 2.39
C TYR A 270 -30.80 -4.11 2.60
N LYS A 271 -31.25 -4.20 3.87
CA LYS A 271 -32.67 -4.11 4.23
C LYS A 271 -33.26 -2.73 3.95
N THR A 272 -32.47 -1.66 4.00
CA THR A 272 -32.91 -0.27 3.77
C THR A 272 -32.61 0.27 2.36
N GLY A 273 -32.28 -0.60 1.39
CA GLY A 273 -32.12 -0.22 -0.02
C GLY A 273 -30.68 -0.19 -0.56
N GLY A 274 -29.70 -0.62 0.24
CA GLY A 274 -28.34 -0.80 -0.20
C GLY A 274 -27.49 0.46 -0.21
N TRP A 275 -26.41 0.45 -0.99
CA TRP A 275 -25.34 1.43 -0.87
C TRP A 275 -25.77 2.85 -1.23
N MET A 276 -26.59 3.05 -2.26
CA MET A 276 -26.93 4.40 -2.73
C MET A 276 -28.12 5.01 -1.99
N GLU A 277 -29.16 4.22 -1.71
CA GLU A 277 -30.39 4.68 -1.05
C GLU A 277 -30.16 5.21 0.37
N ASN A 278 -29.12 4.74 1.04
CA ASN A 278 -28.79 5.16 2.41
C ASN A 278 -27.92 6.42 2.49
N LYS A 279 -27.49 6.98 1.35
CA LYS A 279 -26.47 8.03 1.32
C LYS A 279 -26.85 9.29 2.10
N GLU A 280 -28.06 9.80 1.87
CA GLU A 280 -28.52 11.04 2.50
C GLU A 280 -28.70 10.87 4.01
N GLU A 281 -29.32 9.75 4.42
CA GLU A 281 -29.51 9.40 5.83
C GLU A 281 -28.17 9.29 6.56
N TYR A 282 -27.19 8.60 5.98
CA TYR A 282 -25.86 8.44 6.60
C TYR A 282 -25.12 9.77 6.66
N GLN A 283 -25.24 10.62 5.64
CA GLN A 283 -24.63 11.95 5.65
C GLN A 283 -25.23 12.86 6.73
N ALA A 284 -26.55 12.78 6.98
CA ALA A 284 -27.18 13.48 8.08
C ALA A 284 -26.63 13.00 9.44
N ILE A 285 -26.54 11.68 9.65
CA ILE A 285 -25.95 11.08 10.85
C ILE A 285 -24.51 11.56 11.05
N PHE A 286 -23.69 11.58 9.99
CA PHE A 286 -22.31 12.06 10.06
C PHE A 286 -22.23 13.53 10.46
N GLY A 287 -23.12 14.38 9.96
CA GLY A 287 -23.18 15.79 10.32
C GLY A 287 -23.37 16.00 11.82
N GLU A 288 -24.23 15.20 12.45
CA GLU A 288 -24.47 15.25 13.89
C GLU A 288 -23.33 14.61 14.68
N VAL A 289 -22.90 13.40 14.30
CA VAL A 289 -21.82 12.65 14.97
C VAL A 289 -20.49 13.42 14.96
N PHE A 290 -20.12 14.05 13.85
CA PHE A 290 -18.85 14.79 13.76
C PHE A 290 -18.94 16.21 14.34
N SER A 291 -20.12 16.71 14.67
CA SER A 291 -20.29 18.02 15.31
C SER A 291 -20.34 17.93 16.84
N ASP A 292 -20.59 16.75 17.39
CA ASP A 292 -20.68 16.53 18.83
C ASP A 292 -19.36 16.02 19.42
N TRP A 293 -18.86 16.76 20.42
CA TRP A 293 -17.62 16.41 21.13
C TRP A 293 -17.68 15.04 21.84
N GLN A 294 -18.86 14.61 22.27
CA GLN A 294 -19.06 13.31 22.92
C GLN A 294 -18.65 12.15 22.03
N TYR A 295 -18.99 12.20 20.74
CA TYR A 295 -18.63 11.16 19.77
C TYR A 295 -17.23 11.39 19.19
N LEU A 296 -16.84 12.66 18.96
CA LEU A 296 -15.51 12.98 18.45
C LEU A 296 -14.38 12.44 19.34
N ARG A 297 -14.50 12.54 20.66
CA ARG A 297 -13.48 11.97 21.59
C ARG A 297 -13.35 10.45 21.44
N ILE A 298 -14.46 9.74 21.19
CA ILE A 298 -14.48 8.28 20.97
C ILE A 298 -13.77 7.97 19.66
N ILE A 299 -14.13 8.68 18.58
CA ILE A 299 -13.52 8.54 17.25
C ILE A 299 -12.01 8.78 17.32
N LEU A 300 -11.55 9.83 18.01
CA LEU A 300 -10.12 10.12 18.16
C LEU A 300 -9.38 9.03 18.94
N ALA A 301 -9.94 8.59 20.07
CA ALA A 301 -9.33 7.54 20.89
C ALA A 301 -9.25 6.21 20.13
N ARG A 302 -10.34 5.78 19.50
CA ARG A 302 -10.42 4.53 18.73
C ARG A 302 -9.60 4.57 17.45
N SER A 303 -9.52 5.72 16.79
CA SER A 303 -8.63 5.93 15.65
C SER A 303 -7.17 5.75 16.05
N LEU A 304 -6.73 6.32 17.18
CA LEU A 304 -5.38 6.12 17.69
C LEU A 304 -5.11 4.66 18.06
N GLU A 305 -6.03 4.02 18.79
CA GLU A 305 -5.93 2.62 19.20
C GLU A 305 -5.77 1.69 17.98
N THR A 306 -6.68 1.78 17.01
CA THR A 306 -6.65 0.94 15.80
C THR A 306 -5.46 1.27 14.89
N SER A 307 -4.97 2.51 14.89
CA SER A 307 -3.74 2.88 14.17
C SER A 307 -2.51 2.21 14.79
N LEU A 308 -2.43 2.17 16.12
CA LEU A 308 -1.35 1.48 16.83
C LEU A 308 -1.43 -0.04 16.63
N GLU A 309 -2.64 -0.60 16.70
CA GLU A 309 -2.88 -2.01 16.42
C GLU A 309 -2.43 -2.37 15.00
N LEU A 310 -2.87 -1.61 13.98
CA LEU A 310 -2.48 -1.85 12.60
C LEU A 310 -0.98 -1.65 12.36
N PHE A 311 -0.33 -0.72 13.04
CA PHE A 311 1.12 -0.51 12.89
C PHE A 311 1.93 -1.77 13.24
N PHE A 312 1.47 -2.54 14.23
CA PHE A 312 2.10 -3.81 14.65
C PHE A 312 1.45 -5.06 14.05
N SER A 313 0.36 -4.89 13.29
CA SER A 313 -0.33 -5.97 12.59
C SER A 313 0.05 -5.96 11.11
N PHE A 314 1.00 -6.83 10.75
CA PHE A 314 1.58 -6.84 9.40
C PHE A 314 1.87 -8.25 8.88
N ASP A 315 1.12 -9.25 9.35
CA ASP A 315 1.18 -10.59 8.77
C ASP A 315 0.71 -10.59 7.31
N VAL A 316 1.24 -11.54 6.56
CA VAL A 316 0.71 -11.94 5.25
C VAL A 316 -0.10 -13.22 5.41
N GLY A 317 -1.25 -13.33 4.74
CA GLY A 317 -2.15 -14.46 4.94
C GLY A 317 -3.46 -14.35 4.18
N ASP A 318 -3.88 -13.12 3.86
CA ASP A 318 -5.20 -12.89 3.27
C ASP A 318 -5.38 -13.48 1.85
N THR A 319 -4.33 -14.04 1.25
CA THR A 319 -4.34 -14.74 -0.04
C THR A 319 -4.11 -16.25 0.08
N THR A 320 -4.13 -16.83 1.28
CA THR A 320 -3.99 -18.30 1.44
C THR A 320 -5.28 -19.05 1.15
N ALA A 321 -6.43 -18.41 1.36
CA ALA A 321 -7.73 -19.01 1.09
C ALA A 321 -7.92 -19.26 -0.41
N PRO A 322 -8.54 -20.40 -0.78
CA PRO A 322 -8.82 -20.71 -2.16
C PRO A 322 -10.04 -19.91 -2.61
N GLU A 323 -9.91 -19.28 -3.77
CA GLU A 323 -11.02 -18.58 -4.42
C GLU A 323 -11.70 -19.54 -5.39
N LEU A 324 -12.72 -20.25 -4.92
CA LEU A 324 -13.40 -21.35 -5.63
C LEU A 324 -14.65 -20.88 -6.39
N GLU A 325 -15.42 -21.83 -6.92
CA GLU A 325 -16.63 -21.58 -7.71
C GLU A 325 -17.59 -20.65 -6.97
N GLY A 326 -18.15 -19.68 -7.70
CA GLY A 326 -18.99 -18.62 -7.12
C GLY A 326 -18.21 -17.40 -6.56
N SER A 327 -16.88 -17.47 -6.42
CA SER A 327 -16.07 -16.28 -6.09
C SER A 327 -15.86 -15.38 -7.32
N SER A 328 -15.74 -14.07 -7.08
CA SER A 328 -15.49 -13.06 -8.12
C SER A 328 -14.26 -13.35 -8.99
N PRO A 329 -13.06 -13.63 -8.44
CA PRO A 329 -11.87 -13.95 -9.25
C PRO A 329 -12.02 -15.27 -10.03
N PHE A 330 -12.66 -16.29 -9.45
CA PHE A 330 -12.88 -17.57 -10.13
C PHE A 330 -13.66 -17.37 -11.44
N GLU A 331 -14.84 -16.77 -11.36
CA GLU A 331 -15.69 -16.59 -12.54
C GLU A 331 -15.06 -15.64 -13.57
N THR A 332 -14.44 -14.57 -13.09
CA THR A 332 -13.87 -13.56 -13.99
C THR A 332 -12.65 -14.09 -14.74
N ILE A 333 -11.76 -14.86 -14.08
CA ILE A 333 -10.59 -15.46 -14.75
C ILE A 333 -11.06 -16.53 -15.75
N LYS A 334 -12.03 -17.36 -15.39
CA LYS A 334 -12.62 -18.36 -16.29
C LYS A 334 -13.17 -17.72 -17.56
N TRP A 335 -13.85 -16.58 -17.43
CA TRP A 335 -14.45 -15.85 -18.55
C TRP A 335 -13.43 -15.06 -19.39
N ARG A 336 -12.55 -14.29 -18.73
CA ARG A 336 -11.64 -13.33 -19.41
C ARG A 336 -10.32 -13.93 -19.85
N PHE A 337 -9.88 -15.01 -19.21
CA PHE A 337 -8.59 -15.66 -19.48
C PHE A 337 -8.73 -17.19 -19.53
N PRO A 338 -9.57 -17.73 -20.43
CA PRO A 338 -9.89 -19.16 -20.48
C PRO A 338 -8.67 -20.07 -20.67
N GLU A 339 -7.63 -19.60 -21.36
CA GLU A 339 -6.39 -20.35 -21.54
C GLU A 339 -5.57 -20.49 -20.25
N GLN A 340 -5.67 -19.52 -19.34
CA GLN A 340 -5.00 -19.53 -18.05
C GLN A 340 -5.83 -20.20 -16.95
N TRP A 341 -7.11 -20.44 -17.22
CA TRP A 341 -8.06 -20.99 -16.26
C TRP A 341 -7.59 -22.28 -15.60
N ARG A 342 -7.10 -23.24 -16.40
CA ARG A 342 -6.58 -24.51 -15.87
C ARG A 342 -5.34 -24.33 -14.99
N ARG A 343 -4.50 -23.32 -15.30
CA ARG A 343 -3.31 -23.01 -14.48
C ARG A 343 -3.70 -22.36 -13.16
N TYR A 344 -4.72 -21.51 -13.18
CA TYR A 344 -5.31 -20.94 -11.97
C TYR A 344 -5.82 -22.05 -11.03
N LEU A 345 -6.68 -22.95 -11.52
CA LEU A 345 -7.16 -24.10 -10.74
C LEU A 345 -6.03 -25.02 -10.27
N GLY A 346 -4.95 -25.11 -11.05
CA GLY A 346 -3.74 -25.86 -10.71
C GLY A 346 -2.82 -25.19 -9.69
N SER A 347 -3.14 -23.97 -9.24
CA SER A 347 -2.30 -23.19 -8.34
C SER A 347 -2.27 -23.75 -6.92
N ARG A 348 -1.22 -23.46 -6.15
CA ARG A 348 -1.15 -23.90 -4.75
C ARG A 348 -2.26 -23.28 -3.91
N GLN A 349 -2.62 -22.02 -4.20
CA GLN A 349 -3.72 -21.29 -3.55
C GLN A 349 -5.04 -22.06 -3.71
N SER A 350 -5.37 -22.53 -4.91
CA SER A 350 -6.62 -23.26 -5.17
C SER A 350 -6.71 -24.62 -4.46
N PHE A 351 -5.59 -25.17 -3.98
CA PHE A 351 -5.54 -26.42 -3.22
C PHE A 351 -5.30 -26.24 -1.72
N GLU A 352 -5.42 -25.01 -1.18
CA GLU A 352 -5.14 -24.71 0.25
C GLU A 352 -3.71 -25.08 0.67
N LYS A 353 -2.74 -25.01 -0.27
CA LYS A 353 -1.34 -25.40 -0.03
C LYS A 353 -0.43 -24.23 0.33
N LEU A 354 -0.98 -23.01 0.50
CA LEU A 354 -0.21 -21.84 0.90
C LEU A 354 -0.28 -21.70 2.42
N ASP A 355 0.89 -21.77 3.06
CA ASP A 355 1.08 -21.48 4.48
C ASP A 355 2.18 -20.45 4.63
N PHE A 356 1.86 -19.32 5.26
CA PHE A 356 2.79 -18.22 5.51
C PHE A 356 3.20 -18.09 6.97
N SER A 357 2.91 -19.08 7.83
CA SER A 357 3.24 -19.04 9.26
C SER A 357 4.74 -18.82 9.52
N LEU A 358 5.61 -19.57 8.83
CA LEU A 358 7.06 -19.39 8.93
C LEU A 358 7.50 -18.02 8.40
N LEU A 359 6.95 -17.58 7.27
CA LEU A 359 7.24 -16.28 6.67
C LEU A 359 6.85 -15.14 7.63
N ASN A 360 5.67 -15.22 8.25
CA ASN A 360 5.19 -14.25 9.24
C ASN A 360 6.10 -14.20 10.46
N TYR A 361 6.52 -15.36 10.99
CA TYR A 361 7.45 -15.41 12.11
C TYR A 361 8.77 -14.71 11.77
N VAL A 362 9.41 -15.08 10.66
CA VAL A 362 10.69 -14.51 10.24
C VAL A 362 10.56 -13.01 9.94
N GLN A 363 9.49 -12.62 9.25
CA GLN A 363 9.18 -11.22 8.97
C GLN A 363 9.03 -10.42 10.25
N ARG A 364 8.26 -10.88 11.23
CA ARG A 364 8.11 -10.19 12.52
C ARG A 364 9.44 -9.96 13.20
N VAL A 365 10.29 -10.98 13.27
CA VAL A 365 11.64 -10.84 13.86
C VAL A 365 12.47 -9.80 13.09
N ALA A 366 12.52 -9.90 11.75
CA ALA A 366 13.31 -9.01 10.92
C ALA A 366 12.83 -7.55 11.00
N LEU A 367 11.52 -7.33 10.93
CA LEU A 367 10.92 -5.98 10.88
C LEU A 367 10.89 -5.31 12.25
N LEU A 368 10.61 -6.03 13.34
CA LEU A 368 10.71 -5.48 14.69
C LEU A 368 12.16 -5.19 15.08
N GLY A 369 13.10 -6.07 14.70
CA GLY A 369 14.53 -5.81 14.85
C GLY A 369 14.97 -4.56 14.05
N GLY A 370 14.51 -4.45 12.81
CA GLY A 370 14.75 -3.26 11.97
C GLY A 370 14.16 -1.98 12.56
N LEU A 371 12.94 -2.03 13.11
CA LEU A 371 12.31 -0.92 13.80
C LEU A 371 13.12 -0.51 15.04
N PHE A 372 13.55 -1.46 15.87
CA PHE A 372 14.39 -1.21 17.04
C PHE A 372 15.71 -0.53 16.68
N ILE A 373 16.42 -1.06 15.67
CA ILE A 373 17.66 -0.45 15.18
C ILE A 373 17.40 0.96 14.64
N SER A 374 16.29 1.18 13.93
CA SER A 374 15.91 2.50 13.42
C SER A 374 15.75 3.52 14.54
N ILE A 375 15.10 3.15 15.65
CA ILE A 375 14.96 3.99 16.84
C ILE A 375 16.34 4.29 17.45
N LEU A 376 17.21 3.28 17.60
CA LEU A 376 18.57 3.49 18.12
C LEU A 376 19.38 4.46 17.23
N LEU A 377 19.25 4.37 15.90
CA LEU A 377 19.93 5.27 14.97
C LEU A 377 19.44 6.72 15.10
N LEU A 378 18.15 6.92 15.32
CA LEU A 378 17.58 8.26 15.56
C LEU A 378 18.08 8.88 16.87
N LEU A 379 18.20 8.07 17.93
CA LEU A 379 18.69 8.51 19.24
C LEU A 379 20.22 8.70 19.28
N SER A 380 20.96 7.97 18.44
CA SER A 380 22.42 8.01 18.41
C SER A 380 22.95 9.38 17.98
N ARG A 381 23.84 9.97 18.78
CA ARG A 381 24.54 11.22 18.41
C ARG A 381 25.60 11.02 17.31
N ARG A 382 25.94 9.77 16.98
CA ARG A 382 26.98 9.43 15.97
C ARG A 382 26.44 9.39 14.54
N VAL A 383 25.12 9.30 14.37
CA VAL A 383 24.49 9.23 13.05
C VAL A 383 24.26 10.66 12.54
N PRO A 384 24.75 11.03 11.34
CA PRO A 384 24.53 12.37 10.83
C PRO A 384 23.07 12.63 10.46
N LEU A 385 22.69 13.90 10.44
CA LEU A 385 21.29 14.32 10.33
C LEU A 385 20.60 13.89 9.00
N PRO A 386 21.24 13.92 7.82
CA PRO A 386 20.63 13.41 6.58
C PRO A 386 20.20 11.93 6.68
N GLN A 387 21.00 11.10 7.33
CA GLN A 387 20.71 9.68 7.56
C GLN A 387 19.53 9.50 8.52
N LYS A 388 19.49 10.30 9.59
CA LYS A 388 18.34 10.32 10.50
C LYS A 388 17.06 10.76 9.79
N MET A 389 17.14 11.75 8.90
CA MET A 389 15.99 12.18 8.12
C MET A 389 15.48 11.08 7.19
N LEU A 390 16.38 10.29 6.58
CA LEU A 390 15.98 9.16 5.75
C LEU A 390 15.24 8.08 6.56
N VAL A 391 15.77 7.72 7.75
CA VAL A 391 15.09 6.79 8.67
C VAL A 391 13.75 7.37 9.14
N GLY A 392 13.74 8.64 9.56
CA GLY A 392 12.55 9.36 10.01
C GLY A 392 11.47 9.45 8.93
N PHE A 393 11.85 9.66 7.67
CA PHE A 393 10.93 9.66 6.53
C PHE A 393 10.18 8.34 6.42
N PHE A 394 10.90 7.20 6.43
CA PHE A 394 10.24 5.90 6.34
C PHE A 394 9.34 5.63 7.56
N LEU A 395 9.75 6.00 8.77
CA LEU A 395 8.89 5.88 9.95
C LEU A 395 7.61 6.73 9.84
N VAL A 396 7.72 7.98 9.39
CA VAL A 396 6.56 8.84 9.11
C VAL A 396 5.63 8.17 8.09
N CYS A 397 6.17 7.60 7.02
CA CYS A 397 5.38 6.89 6.01
C CYS A 397 4.65 5.67 6.58
N LEU A 398 5.31 4.88 7.44
CA LEU A 398 4.72 3.70 8.06
C LEU A 398 3.61 4.06 9.06
N VAL A 399 3.80 5.13 9.83
CA VAL A 399 2.77 5.66 10.74
C VAL A 399 1.61 6.24 9.95
N ALA A 400 1.87 7.03 8.91
CA ALA A 400 0.84 7.62 8.06
C ALA A 400 -0.02 6.55 7.37
N ASN A 401 0.60 5.47 6.86
CA ASN A 401 -0.12 4.35 6.26
C ASN A 401 -1.03 3.67 7.29
N ALA A 402 -0.51 3.33 8.47
CA ALA A 402 -1.31 2.72 9.53
C ALA A 402 -2.50 3.63 9.94
N MET A 403 -2.27 4.93 10.12
CA MET A 403 -3.32 5.89 10.48
C MET A 403 -4.43 5.96 9.43
N VAL A 404 -4.08 6.09 8.15
CA VAL A 404 -5.07 6.23 7.08
C VAL A 404 -5.88 4.95 6.89
N PHE A 405 -5.23 3.79 6.87
CA PHE A 405 -5.93 2.53 6.63
C PHE A 405 -6.77 2.06 7.84
N ALA A 406 -6.28 2.27 9.06
CA ALA A 406 -7.06 2.00 10.27
C ALA A 406 -8.28 2.92 10.35
N ALA A 407 -8.15 4.20 9.98
CA ALA A 407 -9.27 5.14 10.01
C ALA A 407 -10.32 4.87 8.92
N LEU A 408 -9.90 4.57 7.68
CA LEU A 408 -10.81 4.46 6.54
C LEU A 408 -11.37 3.06 6.30
N SER A 409 -10.67 1.99 6.73
CA SER A 409 -11.05 0.61 6.41
C SER A 409 -11.07 -0.29 7.63
N GLY A 410 -9.97 -0.36 8.37
CA GLY A 410 -9.86 -1.15 9.59
C GLY A 410 -8.52 -1.84 9.75
N VAL A 411 -8.43 -2.70 10.77
CA VAL A 411 -7.19 -3.40 11.12
C VAL A 411 -7.09 -4.68 10.31
N PHE A 412 -6.60 -4.55 9.09
CA PHE A 412 -6.28 -5.68 8.22
C PHE A 412 -4.76 -5.75 8.02
N PRO A 413 -4.09 -6.83 8.47
CA PRO A 413 -2.64 -6.93 8.45
C PRO A 413 -1.98 -6.61 7.10
N ARG A 414 -2.66 -6.95 5.99
CA ARG A 414 -2.20 -6.68 4.62
C ARG A 414 -1.82 -5.22 4.37
N TYR A 415 -2.51 -4.27 5.01
CA TYR A 415 -2.32 -2.85 4.74
C TYR A 415 -0.97 -2.35 5.24
N GLN A 416 -0.49 -2.91 6.34
CA GLN A 416 0.82 -2.55 6.88
C GLN A 416 1.91 -3.49 6.35
N SER A 417 1.64 -4.78 6.14
CA SER A 417 2.60 -5.76 5.61
C SER A 417 3.21 -5.34 4.27
N ARG A 418 2.41 -4.70 3.40
CA ARG A 418 2.85 -4.22 2.08
C ARG A 418 3.86 -3.08 2.12
N VAL A 419 3.95 -2.34 3.23
CA VAL A 419 4.89 -1.20 3.40
C VAL A 419 5.95 -1.42 4.49
N MET A 420 5.69 -2.25 5.51
CA MET A 420 6.52 -2.35 6.71
C MET A 420 7.98 -2.72 6.42
N TRP A 421 8.21 -3.54 5.40
CA TRP A 421 9.56 -3.94 4.98
C TRP A 421 10.44 -2.78 4.52
N LEU A 422 9.87 -1.62 4.16
CA LEU A 422 10.63 -0.42 3.81
C LEU A 422 11.51 0.10 4.96
N ILE A 423 11.22 -0.26 6.21
CA ILE A 423 12.07 0.12 7.36
C ILE A 423 13.50 -0.44 7.24
N LEU A 424 13.67 -1.56 6.53
CA LEU A 424 14.97 -2.21 6.33
C LEU A 424 15.84 -1.45 5.33
N LEU A 425 15.24 -0.69 4.42
CA LEU A 425 15.92 -0.03 3.32
C LEU A 425 16.95 1.02 3.78
N PRO A 426 16.63 1.98 4.69
CA PRO A 426 17.63 2.90 5.21
C PRO A 426 18.70 2.18 6.05
N LEU A 427 18.36 1.08 6.74
CA LEU A 427 19.33 0.30 7.52
C LEU A 427 20.38 -0.35 6.62
N PHE A 428 19.94 -0.96 5.52
CA PHE A 428 20.82 -1.56 4.53
C PHE A 428 21.74 -0.52 3.89
N ALA A 429 21.22 0.69 3.62
CA ALA A 429 22.02 1.79 3.10
C ALA A 429 23.05 2.35 4.10
N LEU A 430 22.76 2.27 5.40
CA LEU A 430 23.66 2.73 6.45
C LEU A 430 24.73 1.70 6.81
N ALA A 431 24.39 0.41 6.81
CA ALA A 431 25.32 -0.66 7.12
C ALA A 431 26.57 -0.62 6.22
N THR A 432 26.40 -0.26 4.94
CA THR A 432 27.49 -0.22 3.94
C THR A 432 28.50 0.90 4.17
N ARG A 433 28.18 1.87 5.04
CA ARG A 433 29.08 2.99 5.39
C ARG A 433 29.98 2.69 6.58
N TYR A 434 29.74 1.59 7.32
CA TYR A 434 30.58 1.21 8.45
C TYR A 434 31.80 0.39 8.02
N SER A 435 32.98 0.74 8.54
CA SER A 435 34.27 0.15 8.13
C SER A 435 34.42 -1.34 8.40
N TRP A 436 33.62 -1.93 9.31
CA TRP A 436 33.61 -3.38 9.52
C TRP A 436 33.00 -4.09 8.30
N PHE A 437 31.91 -3.55 7.75
CA PHE A 437 31.19 -4.16 6.65
C PHE A 437 32.03 -4.11 5.36
N GLN A 438 32.75 -3.00 5.15
CA GLN A 438 33.74 -2.88 4.08
C GLN A 438 34.87 -3.91 4.22
N ARG A 439 35.42 -4.08 5.44
CA ARG A 439 36.49 -5.06 5.72
C ARG A 439 36.05 -6.53 5.57
N LEU A 440 34.80 -6.86 5.90
CA LEU A 440 34.27 -8.22 5.66
C LEU A 440 34.22 -8.56 4.17
N TRP A 441 33.82 -7.58 3.34
CA TRP A 441 33.75 -7.75 1.89
C TRP A 441 35.13 -7.82 1.25
N GLU A 442 36.06 -6.94 1.65
CA GLU A 442 37.46 -6.97 1.18
C GLU A 442 38.14 -8.32 1.50
N ARG A 443 37.88 -8.90 2.68
CA ARG A 443 38.41 -10.22 3.06
C ARG A 443 37.81 -11.37 2.25
N TRP A 444 36.61 -11.21 1.72
CA TRP A 444 35.98 -12.20 0.86
C TRP A 444 36.56 -12.14 -0.57
N GLU A 445 36.75 -10.93 -1.13
CA GLU A 445 37.40 -10.75 -2.45
C GLU A 445 38.86 -11.26 -2.46
N VAL A 446 39.65 -10.97 -1.41
CA VAL A 446 41.03 -11.49 -1.29
C VAL A 446 41.07 -13.02 -1.24
N LYS A 447 40.01 -13.66 -0.69
CA LYS A 447 39.90 -15.12 -0.70
C LYS A 447 39.52 -15.69 -2.07
N GLU A 448 38.67 -15.00 -2.84
CA GLU A 448 38.35 -15.43 -4.22
C GLU A 448 39.58 -15.31 -5.13
N GLU A 449 40.33 -14.19 -5.08
CA GLU A 449 41.56 -14.00 -5.87
C GLU A 449 42.70 -14.96 -5.52
N HIS A 450 42.72 -15.56 -4.33
CA HIS A 450 43.70 -16.58 -3.95
C HIS A 450 43.21 -18.02 -4.20
N SER A 451 41.96 -18.18 -4.65
CA SER A 451 41.34 -19.49 -4.96
C SER A 451 41.11 -19.72 -6.45
N SER A 452 41.32 -18.69 -7.28
CA SER A 452 41.47 -18.74 -8.74
C SER A 452 42.95 -18.80 -9.12
#